data_AF-A0AB38Q2Z0-F1
#
_entry.id   AF-A0AB38Q2Z0-F1
#
_cell.length_a   1.000
_cell.length_b   1.000
_cell.length_c   1.000
_cell.angle_alpha   90.00
_cell.angle_beta   90.00
_cell.angle_gamma   90.00
#
_symmetry.space_group_name_H-M   'P 1'
#
loop_
_entity.id
_entity.type
_entity.pdbx_description
1 polymer ?
#
loop_
_entity_poly.entity_id
_entity_poly.type
_entity_poly.pdbx_seq_one_letter_code
_entity_poly.pdbx_strand_id
1 'polypeptide(L)'
;MPHGVLFREAGDGFIREKIIENNLIDTIIGLPPNLFYGTSIPACIIVLKNNRKNKDIFFIDASEEYDKGKRQNKLREEDISKILTAYRKRKDILKYCRAVSFEEIKANNYNLNISRYLISTEEKSDINLNTSKREIDNLETEREKLRNSINNIFKEIKI
;
A
#
# COMPACT_ATOMS: atom_id res chain seq x y z
N MET A 1 -11.68 2.32 1.90
CA MET A 1 -11.23 1.02 2.46
C MET A 1 -9.86 1.21 3.08
N PRO A 2 -9.47 0.50 4.15
CA PRO A 2 -8.06 0.51 4.60
C PRO A 2 -7.17 -0.11 3.51
N HIS A 3 -5.91 0.32 3.40
CA HIS A 3 -4.99 -0.17 2.36
C HIS A 3 -4.81 -1.70 2.34
N GLY A 4 -5.02 -2.39 3.47
CA GLY A 4 -4.84 -3.83 3.58
C GLY A 4 -5.60 -4.66 2.53
N VAL A 5 -6.79 -4.21 2.10
CA VAL A 5 -7.59 -4.94 1.09
C VAL A 5 -6.87 -5.07 -0.26
N LEU A 6 -5.89 -4.20 -0.53
CA LEU A 6 -5.15 -4.17 -1.79
C LEU A 6 -4.09 -5.28 -1.88
N PHE A 7 -3.62 -5.81 -0.75
CA PHE A 7 -2.46 -6.71 -0.75
C PHE A 7 -2.52 -7.85 0.27
N ARG A 8 -3.44 -7.83 1.23
CA ARG A 8 -3.60 -8.94 2.18
C ARG A 8 -3.92 -10.22 1.42
N GLU A 9 -3.30 -11.29 1.89
CA GLU A 9 -3.42 -12.64 1.34
C GLU A 9 -4.65 -13.36 1.93
N ALA A 10 -4.76 -14.67 1.70
CA ALA A 10 -5.88 -15.51 2.14
C ALA A 10 -7.23 -15.03 1.57
N GLY A 11 -8.24 -14.84 2.43
CA GLY A 11 -9.62 -14.52 2.02
C GLY A 11 -9.73 -13.26 1.18
N ASP A 12 -9.07 -12.18 1.60
CA ASP A 12 -9.04 -10.90 0.87
C ASP A 12 -8.35 -11.06 -0.50
N GLY A 13 -7.32 -11.90 -0.57
CA GLY A 13 -6.59 -12.21 -1.81
C GLY A 13 -7.47 -12.89 -2.85
N PHE A 14 -8.21 -13.92 -2.43
CA PHE A 14 -9.13 -14.65 -3.31
C PHE A 14 -10.23 -13.73 -3.88
N ILE A 15 -10.84 -12.91 -3.02
CA ILE A 15 -11.88 -11.95 -3.43
C ILE A 15 -11.30 -10.94 -4.41
N ARG A 16 -10.14 -10.36 -4.10
CA ARG A 16 -9.47 -9.37 -4.95
C ARG A 16 -9.14 -9.93 -6.32
N GLU A 17 -8.58 -11.13 -6.39
CA GLU A 17 -8.32 -11.83 -7.65
C GLU A 17 -9.59 -11.94 -8.49
N LYS A 18 -10.69 -12.42 -7.91
CA LYS A 18 -11.97 -12.55 -8.63
C LYS A 18 -12.52 -11.21 -9.12
N ILE A 19 -12.41 -10.14 -8.33
CA ILE A 19 -12.87 -8.81 -8.74
C ILE A 19 -12.02 -8.27 -9.91
N ILE A 20 -10.70 -8.50 -9.88
CA ILE A 20 -9.79 -8.11 -10.97
C ILE A 20 -10.07 -8.93 -12.24
N GLU A 21 -10.21 -10.26 -12.13
CA GLU A 21 -10.49 -11.15 -13.26
C GLU A 21 -11.81 -10.80 -13.97
N ASN A 22 -12.82 -10.40 -13.19
CA ASN A 22 -14.11 -9.92 -13.71
C ASN A 22 -14.06 -8.49 -14.27
N ASN A 23 -12.86 -7.89 -14.35
CA ASN A 23 -12.63 -6.56 -14.91
C ASN A 23 -13.43 -5.44 -14.22
N LEU A 24 -13.61 -5.52 -12.90
CA LEU A 24 -14.49 -4.59 -12.16
C LEU A 24 -13.75 -3.37 -11.60
N ILE A 25 -12.44 -3.46 -11.31
CA ILE A 25 -11.66 -2.36 -10.72
C ILE A 25 -11.14 -1.45 -11.81
N ASP A 26 -11.63 -0.21 -11.87
CA ASP A 26 -11.17 0.79 -12.83
C ASP A 26 -10.01 1.64 -12.34
N THR A 27 -10.05 2.04 -11.07
CA THR A 27 -9.04 2.91 -10.49
C THR A 27 -8.86 2.64 -9.01
N ILE A 28 -7.62 2.75 -8.52
CA ILE A 28 -7.28 2.77 -7.11
C ILE A 28 -6.63 4.11 -6.80
N ILE A 29 -7.13 4.77 -5.76
CA ILE A 29 -6.62 6.06 -5.28
C ILE A 29 -6.18 5.88 -3.83
N GLY A 30 -4.89 6.00 -3.56
CA GLY A 30 -4.35 6.06 -2.20
C GLY A 30 -4.57 7.45 -1.63
N LEU A 31 -5.10 7.53 -0.41
CA LEU A 31 -5.33 8.80 0.27
C LEU A 31 -4.27 9.04 1.36
N PRO A 32 -4.09 10.29 1.77
CA PRO A 32 -3.22 10.64 2.88
C PRO A 32 -3.49 9.87 4.18
N PRO A 33 -2.45 9.66 5.02
CA PRO A 33 -2.62 9.14 6.37
C PRO A 33 -3.41 10.13 7.23
N ASN A 34 -3.89 9.68 8.39
CA ASN A 34 -4.55 10.53 9.40
C ASN A 34 -5.72 11.37 8.89
N LEU A 35 -6.40 10.97 7.81
CA LEU A 35 -7.56 11.69 7.27
C LEU A 35 -8.86 11.45 8.04
N PHE A 36 -8.95 10.39 8.83
CA PHE A 36 -10.17 10.00 9.52
C PHE A 36 -9.99 10.09 11.03
N TYR A 37 -11.04 10.51 11.74
CA TYR A 37 -11.02 10.51 13.19
C TYR A 37 -10.87 9.08 13.74
N GLY A 38 -10.07 8.92 14.79
CA GLY A 38 -9.92 7.64 15.50
C GLY A 38 -8.94 6.64 14.91
N THR A 39 -8.30 6.92 13.76
CA THR A 39 -7.24 6.07 13.21
C THR A 39 -6.23 6.84 12.37
N SER A 40 -4.97 6.44 12.44
CA SER A 40 -3.90 6.95 11.59
C SER A 40 -3.75 6.19 10.27
N ILE A 41 -4.47 5.07 10.13
CA ILE A 41 -4.33 4.16 9.00
C ILE A 41 -4.77 4.85 7.70
N PRO A 42 -3.90 4.88 6.67
CA PRO A 42 -4.27 5.37 5.35
C PRO A 42 -5.43 4.58 4.74
N ALA A 43 -6.32 5.28 4.05
CA ALA A 43 -7.42 4.67 3.31
C ALA A 43 -7.20 4.82 1.80
N CYS A 44 -7.81 3.93 1.04
CA CYS A 44 -7.90 4.02 -0.41
C CYS A 44 -9.35 4.10 -0.87
N ILE A 45 -9.54 4.65 -2.07
CA ILE A 45 -10.77 4.61 -2.84
C ILE A 45 -10.57 3.61 -3.97
N ILE A 46 -11.51 2.68 -4.12
CA ILE A 46 -11.56 1.74 -5.23
C ILE A 46 -12.76 2.12 -6.08
N VAL A 47 -12.50 2.51 -7.32
CA VAL A 47 -13.54 2.85 -8.29
C VAL A 47 -13.91 1.59 -9.05
N LEU A 48 -15.13 1.11 -8.85
CA LEU A 48 -15.67 -0.04 -9.56
C LEU A 48 -16.47 0.41 -10.77
N LYS A 49 -16.32 -0.27 -11.90
CA LYS A 49 -17.07 0.01 -13.14
C LYS A 49 -17.30 -1.26 -13.94
N ASN A 50 -18.54 -1.48 -14.36
CA ASN A 50 -18.93 -2.62 -15.18
C ASN A 50 -18.69 -2.37 -16.67
N ASN A 51 -18.64 -3.44 -17.46
CA ASN A 51 -18.58 -3.42 -18.94
C ASN A 51 -17.43 -2.56 -19.50
N ARG A 52 -16.28 -2.61 -18.84
CA ARG A 52 -15.07 -1.90 -19.26
C ARG A 52 -14.45 -2.61 -20.46
N LYS A 53 -14.06 -1.83 -21.48
CA LYS A 53 -13.33 -2.33 -22.65
C LYS A 53 -11.85 -2.53 -22.36
N ASN A 54 -11.26 -1.64 -21.54
CA ASN A 54 -9.89 -1.78 -21.06
C ASN A 54 -9.87 -2.62 -19.76
N LYS A 55 -8.84 -3.45 -19.59
CA LYS A 55 -8.56 -4.22 -18.37
C LYS A 55 -7.52 -3.57 -17.45
N ASP A 56 -6.79 -2.56 -17.93
CA ASP A 56 -5.78 -1.87 -17.13
C ASP A 56 -6.42 -1.22 -15.89
N ILE A 57 -5.70 -1.23 -14.78
CA ILE A 57 -6.11 -0.54 -13.56
C ILE A 57 -5.31 0.74 -13.44
N PHE A 58 -5.99 1.87 -13.26
CA PHE A 58 -5.32 3.15 -13.05
C PHE A 58 -5.00 3.34 -11.57
N PHE A 59 -3.74 3.65 -11.27
CA PHE A 59 -3.28 3.90 -9.91
C PHE A 59 -3.01 5.39 -9.74
N ILE A 60 -3.43 5.94 -8.60
CA ILE A 60 -3.13 7.30 -8.16
C ILE A 60 -2.65 7.22 -6.71
N ASP A 61 -1.48 7.79 -6.42
CA ASP A 61 -0.99 7.97 -5.07
C ASP A 61 -1.13 9.43 -4.65
N ALA A 62 -2.15 9.71 -3.85
CA ALA A 62 -2.36 11.03 -3.28
C ALA A 62 -1.90 11.09 -1.82
N SER A 63 -1.08 10.14 -1.34
CA SER A 63 -0.66 10.07 0.07
C SER A 63 0.02 11.34 0.59
N GLU A 64 0.65 12.10 -0.29
CA GLU A 64 1.33 13.38 0.00
C GLU A 64 0.44 14.62 -0.26
N GLU A 65 -0.80 14.45 -0.70
CA GLU A 65 -1.71 15.56 -1.04
C GLU A 65 -2.58 15.93 0.18
N TYR A 66 -2.03 16.68 1.13
CA TYR A 66 -2.79 17.13 2.29
C TYR A 66 -2.18 18.37 2.96
N ASP A 67 -3.01 19.07 3.71
CA ASP A 67 -2.56 19.99 4.75
C ASP A 67 -2.39 19.26 6.09
N LYS A 68 -1.23 19.44 6.72
CA LYS A 68 -0.86 18.74 7.95
C LYS A 68 -1.54 19.42 9.14
N GLY A 69 -2.59 18.79 9.65
CA GLY A 69 -3.23 19.24 10.88
C GLY A 69 -2.62 18.61 12.13
N LYS A 70 -3.01 19.13 13.30
CA LYS A 70 -2.45 18.70 14.61
C LYS A 70 -2.92 17.31 15.05
N ARG A 71 -4.15 16.93 14.70
CA ARG A 71 -4.77 15.63 15.06
C ARG A 71 -5.27 14.84 13.86
N GLN A 72 -5.49 15.51 12.74
CA GLN A 72 -6.04 14.96 11.52
C GLN A 72 -5.48 15.76 10.36
N ASN A 73 -5.11 15.09 9.28
CA ASN A 73 -4.75 15.74 8.03
C ASN A 73 -6.01 16.21 7.31
N LYS A 74 -5.90 17.28 6.52
CA LYS A 74 -7.02 17.81 5.75
C LYS A 74 -6.71 17.73 4.27
N LEU A 75 -7.62 17.14 3.53
CA LEU A 75 -7.60 17.19 2.07
C LEU A 75 -8.14 18.57 1.64
N ARG A 76 -7.31 19.39 1.01
CA ARG A 76 -7.69 20.72 0.52
C ARG A 76 -8.42 20.61 -0.82
N GLU A 77 -9.11 21.66 -1.22
CA GLU A 77 -9.76 21.74 -2.53
C GLU A 77 -8.77 21.59 -3.70
N GLU A 78 -7.54 22.11 -3.55
CA GLU A 78 -6.46 21.95 -4.53
C GLU A 78 -6.00 20.48 -4.66
N ASP A 79 -5.87 19.77 -3.53
CA ASP A 79 -5.52 18.35 -3.48
C ASP A 79 -6.59 17.51 -4.20
N ILE A 80 -7.87 17.76 -3.89
CA ILE A 80 -9.02 17.11 -4.54
C ILE A 80 -9.01 17.39 -6.04
N SER A 81 -8.80 18.65 -6.43
CA SER A 81 -8.77 19.06 -7.83
C SER A 81 -7.66 18.38 -8.62
N LYS A 82 -6.48 18.20 -8.00
CA LYS A 82 -5.35 17.47 -8.59
C LYS A 82 -5.68 16.00 -8.80
N ILE A 83 -6.23 15.32 -7.79
CA ILE A 83 -6.66 13.92 -7.87
C ILE A 83 -7.71 13.74 -8.98
N LEU A 84 -8.73 14.60 -9.01
CA LEU A 84 -9.78 14.57 -10.04
C LEU A 84 -9.22 14.84 -11.43
N THR A 85 -8.27 15.75 -11.57
CA THR A 85 -7.62 16.05 -12.84
C THR A 85 -6.82 14.85 -13.34
N ALA A 86 -6.06 14.19 -12.48
CA ALA A 86 -5.31 12.98 -12.83
C ALA A 86 -6.27 11.82 -13.19
N TYR A 87 -7.33 11.63 -12.42
CA TYR A 87 -8.37 10.63 -12.69
C TYR A 87 -9.02 10.84 -14.06
N ARG A 88 -9.37 12.08 -14.42
CA ARG A 88 -10.01 12.40 -15.70
C ARG A 88 -9.05 12.29 -16.88
N LYS A 89 -7.82 12.78 -16.73
CA LYS A 89 -6.82 12.78 -17.81
C LYS A 89 -6.24 11.41 -18.09
N ARG A 90 -6.13 10.54 -17.07
CA ARG A 90 -5.49 9.21 -17.13
C ARG A 90 -4.15 9.21 -17.85
N LYS A 91 -3.36 10.27 -17.62
CA LYS A 91 -1.99 10.38 -18.14
C LYS A 91 -1.03 9.99 -17.03
N ASP A 92 -0.02 9.22 -17.39
CA ASP A 92 1.03 8.82 -16.46
C ASP A 92 1.80 10.05 -15.97
N ILE A 93 2.01 10.11 -14.66
CA ILE A 93 2.81 11.12 -13.97
C ILE A 93 3.74 10.37 -13.03
N LEU A 94 5.05 10.58 -13.21
CA LEU A 94 6.09 9.91 -12.43
C LEU A 94 5.82 10.01 -10.92
N LYS A 95 5.88 8.87 -10.22
CA LYS A 95 5.62 8.71 -8.78
C LYS A 95 4.22 9.12 -8.31
N TYR A 96 3.30 9.46 -9.20
CA TYR A 96 1.96 9.95 -8.82
C TYR A 96 0.83 9.11 -9.41
N CYS A 97 0.84 8.83 -10.71
CA CYS A 97 -0.18 7.99 -11.32
C CYS A 97 0.30 7.26 -12.56
N ARG A 98 -0.30 6.08 -12.82
CA ARG A 98 0.03 5.22 -13.96
C ARG A 98 -1.12 4.26 -14.27
N ALA A 99 -1.33 3.97 -15.55
CA ALA A 99 -2.13 2.80 -15.97
C ALA A 99 -1.26 1.53 -15.95
N VAL A 100 -1.70 0.51 -15.22
CA VAL A 100 -0.99 -0.76 -15.08
C VAL A 100 -1.79 -1.86 -15.76
N SER A 101 -1.12 -2.66 -16.59
CA SER A 101 -1.79 -3.72 -17.36
C SER A 101 -2.25 -4.87 -16.48
N PHE A 102 -3.27 -5.59 -16.93
CA PHE A 102 -3.74 -6.80 -16.25
C PHE A 102 -2.62 -7.84 -16.13
N GLU A 103 -1.78 -7.98 -17.15
CA GLU A 103 -0.67 -8.92 -17.19
C GLU A 103 0.38 -8.59 -16.12
N GLU A 104 0.70 -7.30 -15.93
CA GLU A 104 1.62 -6.85 -14.87
C GLU A 104 1.03 -7.11 -13.49
N ILE A 105 -0.27 -6.88 -13.30
CA ILE A 105 -0.97 -7.15 -12.03
C ILE A 105 -0.97 -8.65 -11.73
N LYS A 106 -1.24 -9.48 -12.74
CA LYS A 106 -1.20 -10.94 -12.62
C LYS A 106 0.20 -11.45 -12.29
N ALA A 107 1.24 -10.91 -12.93
CA ALA A 107 2.63 -11.24 -12.63
C ALA A 107 3.04 -10.86 -11.19
N ASN A 108 2.34 -9.87 -10.60
CA ASN A 108 2.50 -9.46 -9.21
C ASN A 108 1.51 -10.16 -8.25
N ASN A 109 0.99 -11.34 -8.60
CA ASN A 109 0.06 -12.13 -7.78
C ASN A 109 -1.18 -11.34 -7.34
N TYR A 110 -1.73 -10.52 -8.25
CA TYR A 110 -2.90 -9.68 -7.98
C TYR A 110 -2.72 -8.71 -6.80
N ASN A 111 -1.48 -8.36 -6.46
CA ASN A 111 -1.16 -7.40 -5.42
C ASN A 111 -1.36 -5.98 -5.93
N LEU A 112 -2.32 -5.26 -5.39
CA LEU A 112 -2.67 -3.89 -5.80
C LEU A 112 -2.02 -2.82 -4.91
N ASN A 113 -0.90 -3.12 -4.24
CA ASN A 113 -0.16 -2.11 -3.48
C ASN A 113 0.33 -1.00 -4.42
N ILE A 114 -0.14 0.22 -4.18
CA ILE A 114 0.10 1.39 -5.03
C ILE A 114 1.60 1.67 -5.21
N SER A 115 2.39 1.58 -4.14
CA SER A 115 3.82 1.90 -4.20
C SER A 115 4.59 0.98 -5.15
N ARG A 116 4.17 -0.29 -5.27
CA ARG A 116 4.80 -1.27 -6.16
C ARG A 116 4.85 -0.80 -7.62
N TYR A 117 3.84 -0.03 -8.06
CA TYR A 117 3.66 0.38 -9.44
C TYR A 117 4.16 1.79 -9.76
N LEU A 118 4.36 2.63 -8.73
CA LEU A 118 4.76 4.03 -8.87
C LEU A 118 6.21 4.31 -8.47
N ILE A 119 6.90 3.39 -7.81
CA ILE A 119 8.36 3.47 -7.54
C ILE A 119 9.14 3.47 -8.86
N SER A 120 10.13 4.36 -8.99
CA SER A 120 10.99 4.40 -10.17
C SER A 120 11.95 3.20 -10.21
N THR A 121 12.33 2.76 -11.41
CA THR A 121 13.29 1.66 -11.59
C THR A 121 14.67 1.95 -10.99
N GLU A 122 15.06 3.23 -10.89
CA GLU A 122 16.32 3.68 -10.29
C GLU A 122 16.33 3.50 -8.76
N GLU A 123 15.20 3.71 -8.07
CA GLU A 123 15.11 3.51 -6.63
C GLU A 123 15.13 2.02 -6.23
N LYS A 124 14.76 1.11 -7.14
CA LYS A 124 14.82 -0.35 -6.87
C LYS A 124 16.25 -0.87 -6.76
N SER A 125 17.24 -0.23 -7.41
CA SER A 125 18.65 -0.65 -7.33
C SER A 125 19.38 -0.18 -6.08
N ASP A 126 18.91 0.89 -5.43
CA ASP A 126 19.55 1.48 -4.26
C ASP A 126 19.11 0.87 -2.92
N ILE A 127 18.17 -0.09 -2.93
CA ILE A 127 17.79 -0.85 -1.73
C ILE A 127 18.98 -1.73 -1.32
N ASN A 128 19.75 -1.24 -0.36
CA ASN A 128 20.98 -1.89 0.11
C ASN A 128 20.64 -3.11 0.98
N LEU A 129 20.35 -4.25 0.35
CA LEU A 129 19.97 -5.53 0.98
C LEU A 129 20.92 -5.97 2.10
N ASN A 130 22.19 -5.56 2.06
CA ASN A 130 23.18 -5.89 3.08
C ASN A 130 22.92 -5.16 4.40
N THR A 131 22.38 -3.95 4.36
CA THR A 131 22.02 -3.20 5.58
C THR A 131 20.81 -3.85 6.26
N SER A 132 19.76 -4.19 5.50
CA SER A 132 18.59 -4.89 6.02
C SER A 132 18.93 -6.27 6.59
N LYS A 133 19.87 -7.02 5.98
CA LYS A 133 20.36 -8.29 6.53
C LYS A 133 21.03 -8.12 7.89
N ARG A 134 21.90 -7.11 8.05
CA ARG A 134 22.55 -6.83 9.34
C ARG A 134 21.56 -6.44 10.43
N GLU A 135 20.52 -5.68 10.08
CA GLU A 135 19.45 -5.35 11.01
C GLU A 135 18.66 -6.61 11.45
N ILE A 136 18.38 -7.52 10.52
CA ILE A 136 17.73 -8.81 10.84
C ILE A 136 18.59 -9.61 11.81
N ASP A 137 19.89 -9.78 11.54
CA ASP A 137 20.79 -10.56 12.40
C ASP A 137 20.88 -9.97 13.83
N ASN A 138 20.91 -8.64 13.93
CA ASN A 138 20.91 -7.95 15.22
C ASN A 138 19.60 -8.17 16.00
N LEU A 139 18.45 -8.04 15.33
CA LEU A 139 17.14 -8.26 15.93
C LEU A 139 16.94 -9.72 16.37
N GLU A 140 17.44 -10.69 15.61
CA GLU A 140 17.39 -12.10 16.01
C GLU A 140 18.21 -12.35 17.27
N THR A 141 19.40 -11.76 17.36
CA THR A 141 20.27 -11.85 18.53
C THR A 141 19.59 -11.24 19.77
N GLU A 142 18.92 -10.09 19.61
CA GLU A 142 18.18 -9.44 20.70
C GLU A 142 16.97 -10.27 21.14
N ARG A 143 16.24 -10.86 20.17
CA ARG A 143 15.12 -11.76 20.46
C ARG A 143 15.54 -12.97 21.28
N GLU A 144 16.68 -13.59 20.94
CA GLU A 144 17.23 -14.72 21.70
C GLU A 144 17.66 -14.33 23.12
N LYS A 145 18.28 -13.15 23.30
CA LYS A 145 18.59 -12.63 24.64
C LYS A 145 17.34 -12.43 25.50
N LEU A 146 16.29 -11.83 24.92
CA LEU A 146 15.02 -11.64 25.61
C LEU A 146 14.39 -12.98 26.00
N ARG A 147 14.38 -13.94 25.08
CA ARG A 147 13.82 -15.28 25.30
C ARG A 147 14.56 -16.03 26.41
N ASN A 148 15.89 -15.93 26.46
CA ASN A 148 16.69 -16.49 27.53
C ASN A 148 16.41 -15.81 28.88
N SER A 149 16.21 -14.49 28.88
CA SER A 149 15.83 -13.75 30.09
C SER A 149 14.46 -14.20 30.61
N ILE A 150 13.48 -14.37 29.71
CA ILE A 150 12.15 -14.90 30.04
C ILE A 150 12.26 -16.32 30.62
N ASN A 151 13.03 -17.21 29.99
CA ASN A 151 13.22 -18.58 30.49
C ASN A 151 13.90 -18.65 31.87
N ASN A 152 14.82 -17.72 32.15
CA ASN A 152 15.45 -17.62 33.46
C ASN A 152 14.45 -17.17 34.53
N ILE A 153 13.60 -16.18 34.22
CA ILE A 153 12.51 -15.75 35.10
C ILE A 153 11.55 -16.91 35.39
N PHE A 154 11.16 -17.70 34.36
CA PHE A 154 10.31 -18.88 34.56
C PHE A 154 10.95 -19.92 35.49
N LYS A 155 12.27 -20.16 35.37
CA LYS A 155 12.99 -21.06 36.29
C LYS A 155 13.04 -20.55 37.72
N GLU A 156 13.17 -19.24 37.93
CA GLU A 156 13.18 -18.62 39.26
C GLU A 156 11.81 -18.70 39.95
N ILE A 157 10.72 -18.66 39.18
CA ILE A 157 9.34 -18.72 39.69
C ILE A 157 8.89 -20.17 40.03
N LYS A 158 9.70 -21.21 39.70
CA LYS A 158 9.39 -22.64 39.94
C LYS A 158 7.97 -23.04 39.46
N ILE A 159 7.68 -22.81 38.19
CA ILE A 159 6.69 -23.59 37.42
C ILE A 159 7.43 -24.42 36.40
#